data_AF-A0A9D9KC07-F1
#
_entry.id   AF-A0A9D9KC07-F1
#
_cell.length_a   1.000
_cell.length_b   1.000
_cell.length_c   1.000
_cell.angle_alpha   90.00
_cell.angle_beta   90.00
_cell.angle_gamma   90.00
#
_symmetry.space_group_name_H-M   'P 1'
#
loop_
_entity.id
_entity.type
_entity.pdbx_description
1 polymer ?
#
loop_
_entity_poly.entity_id
_entity_poly.type
_entity_poly.pdbx_seq_one_letter_code
_entity_poly.pdbx_strand_id
1 'polypeptide(L)'
;MVVRRKYSLPECTLILEGISDPNDSDETSTRPVLSVLVNAECHLVGKPHALSGDRGFLEAFAATVSQYAQGMLSGISPPTAIPQSSVSIEPLPSSLHRLTVRDPNKPEGETIQIDLTTLQLFDLVEAIDQMVADRRTLPDWTLDLKPRTRHEAHNEEPLAKRAAPFALGVSSLAVVALLFSFLPVPEVERPREPISSSSEETSTLTPSAEGDPPTSAPPEAEEPLALEPTLDTVPEILDADRLLALRYSLYQQVNQAWTIEPTFDRDLVYRVSMGIDGAILGYRSENETARQYVDETPLPDLVYVPVEGGTAEVESLAEFKVVFTENGILQVSPWDGYPSQPADRPKIDDLETLDRLLTDVQDRLYDRWTIDPVFDRDLEFRLAVTEDGSIVEYEPLSSAASRYFGELPIQSLYDPSAIVLLKDGQVNLTAIAEFRVVFTARQAIEISPWDGVKR
;
A
#
# COMPACT_ATOMS: atom_id res chain seq x y z
N MET A 1 13.66 19.89 10.99
CA MET A 1 12.58 20.10 10.01
C MET A 1 11.53 19.02 10.24
N VAL A 2 10.25 19.25 9.94
CA VAL A 2 9.24 18.18 10.02
C VAL A 2 9.44 17.26 8.82
N VAL A 3 9.39 15.96 9.04
CA VAL A 3 9.65 14.93 8.03
C VAL A 3 8.51 13.94 8.04
N ARG A 4 7.99 13.63 6.86
CA ARG A 4 6.97 12.61 6.68
C ARG A 4 7.51 11.40 5.92
N ARG A 5 6.96 10.23 6.26
CA ARG A 5 7.19 8.93 5.61
C ARG A 5 5.85 8.29 5.34
N LYS A 6 5.70 7.73 4.14
CA LYS A 6 4.49 7.02 3.73
C LYS A 6 4.90 5.68 3.13
N TYR A 7 4.29 4.62 3.63
CA TYR A 7 4.43 3.24 3.14
C TYR A 7 3.03 2.81 2.69
N SER A 8 2.84 2.67 1.38
CA SER A 8 1.52 2.52 0.77
C SER A 8 1.43 1.18 0.05
N LEU A 9 0.51 0.35 0.53
CA LEU A 9 0.15 -0.96 -0.03
C LEU A 9 -1.34 -0.90 -0.46
N PRO A 10 -1.82 -1.82 -1.30
CA PRO A 10 -3.20 -1.80 -1.81
C PRO A 10 -4.27 -1.67 -0.73
N GLU A 11 -4.12 -2.40 0.39
CA GLU A 11 -5.12 -2.44 1.46
C GLU A 11 -4.73 -1.64 2.72
N CYS A 12 -3.51 -1.08 2.76
CA CYS A 12 -2.94 -0.45 3.95
C CYS A 12 -2.02 0.72 3.61
N THR A 13 -2.16 1.85 4.31
CA THR A 13 -1.23 2.97 4.24
C THR A 13 -0.74 3.33 5.63
N LEU A 14 0.57 3.21 5.87
CA LEU A 14 1.25 3.60 7.11
C LEU A 14 1.97 4.94 6.89
N ILE A 15 1.66 5.93 7.72
CA ILE A 15 2.21 7.28 7.66
C ILE A 15 2.92 7.57 8.98
N LEU A 16 4.18 7.98 8.91
CA LEU A 16 4.92 8.51 10.04
C LEU A 16 5.23 9.97 9.82
N GLU A 17 4.94 10.78 10.83
CA GLU A 17 5.28 12.19 10.89
C GLU A 17 6.23 12.41 12.05
N GLY A 18 7.29 13.16 11.82
CA GLY A 18 8.35 13.34 12.80
C GLY A 18 9.22 14.55 12.55
N ILE A 19 10.30 14.66 13.32
CA ILE A 19 11.27 15.75 13.23
C ILE A 19 12.62 15.15 12.83
N SER A 20 13.34 15.85 11.96
CA SER A 20 14.73 15.55 11.62
C SER A 20 15.73 16.09 12.61
N ASP A 21 16.83 15.36 12.78
CA ASP A 21 17.99 15.85 13.52
C ASP A 21 18.66 16.98 12.70
N PRO A 22 18.77 18.21 13.24
CA PRO A 22 19.46 19.31 12.57
C PRO A 22 20.98 19.10 12.43
N ASN A 23 21.56 18.12 13.13
CA ASN A 23 22.98 17.78 13.04
C ASN A 23 23.27 16.64 12.05
N ASP A 24 22.31 16.21 11.24
CA ASP A 24 22.53 15.21 10.19
C ASP A 24 23.54 15.77 9.16
N SER A 25 24.80 15.37 9.30
CA SER A 25 25.94 15.91 8.55
C SER A 25 26.06 15.35 7.12
N ASP A 26 25.10 14.56 6.68
CA ASP A 26 25.15 13.86 5.39
C ASP A 26 24.53 14.73 4.27
N GLU A 27 25.21 15.84 3.93
CA GLU A 27 24.79 16.81 2.89
C GLU A 27 24.65 16.20 1.47
N THR A 28 25.03 14.94 1.27
CA THR A 28 24.88 14.24 -0.01
C THR A 28 23.50 13.61 -0.19
N SER A 29 22.67 13.59 0.85
CA SER A 29 21.38 12.91 0.84
C SER A 29 20.22 13.89 0.75
N THR A 30 19.41 13.76 -0.30
CA THR A 30 18.24 14.61 -0.60
C THR A 30 17.03 14.33 0.30
N ARG A 31 17.12 13.40 1.26
CA ARG A 31 16.02 12.97 2.12
C ARG A 31 16.41 13.09 3.60
N PRO A 32 15.84 14.04 4.37
CA PRO A 32 16.21 14.27 5.77
C PRO A 32 15.83 13.08 6.65
N VAL A 33 16.66 12.66 7.61
CA VAL A 33 16.35 11.55 8.55
C VAL A 33 15.16 11.92 9.44
N LEU A 34 14.22 11.01 9.66
CA LEU A 34 13.17 11.15 10.69
C LEU A 34 13.69 10.51 11.98
N SER A 35 14.12 11.30 12.96
CA SER A 35 14.71 10.80 14.22
C SER A 35 13.71 10.79 15.38
N VAL A 36 12.81 11.78 15.43
CA VAL A 36 11.78 11.89 16.47
C VAL A 36 10.42 11.67 15.84
N LEU A 37 9.65 10.68 16.29
CA LEU A 37 8.27 10.49 15.85
C LEU A 37 7.34 11.45 16.60
N VAL A 38 6.52 12.18 15.86
CA VAL A 38 5.42 13.01 16.38
C VAL A 38 4.11 12.23 16.34
N ASN A 39 3.83 11.56 15.23
CA ASN A 39 2.59 10.81 15.03
C ASN A 39 2.80 9.63 14.09
N ALA A 40 2.15 8.51 14.37
CA ALA A 40 2.00 7.37 13.48
C ALA A 40 0.53 7.15 13.16
N GLU A 41 0.20 6.98 11.89
CA GLU A 41 -1.15 6.68 11.42
C GLU A 41 -1.15 5.48 10.49
N CYS A 42 -2.12 4.59 10.69
CA CYS A 42 -2.38 3.45 9.83
C CYS A 42 -3.82 3.52 9.31
N HIS A 43 -3.95 3.62 7.99
CA HIS A 43 -5.21 3.66 7.27
C HIS A 43 -5.43 2.31 6.59
N LEU A 44 -6.61 1.72 6.76
CA LEU A 44 -6.98 0.42 6.21
C LEU A 44 -8.18 0.57 5.29
N VAL A 45 -8.13 -0.05 4.11
CA VAL A 45 -9.17 0.09 3.09
C VAL A 45 -10.53 -0.42 3.62
N GLY A 46 -11.56 0.39 3.41
CA GLY A 46 -12.92 0.11 3.87
C GLY A 46 -13.12 0.20 5.38
N LYS A 47 -12.15 0.75 6.14
CA LYS A 47 -12.26 1.00 7.58
C LYS A 47 -12.39 2.50 7.84
N PRO A 48 -13.43 2.94 8.57
CA PRO A 48 -13.68 4.36 8.77
C PRO A 48 -12.76 5.02 9.81
N HIS A 49 -12.06 4.21 10.61
CA HIS A 49 -11.17 4.72 11.67
C HIS A 49 -9.73 4.48 11.27
N ALA A 50 -8.97 5.57 11.11
CA ALA A 50 -7.52 5.52 11.10
C ALA A 50 -7.03 5.14 12.50
N LEU A 51 -6.05 4.25 12.57
CA LEU A 51 -5.38 3.93 13.83
C LEU A 51 -4.24 4.91 13.99
N SER A 52 -4.27 5.71 15.04
CA SER A 52 -3.24 6.71 15.28
C SER A 52 -2.65 6.60 16.68
N GLY A 53 -1.43 7.09 16.83
CA GLY A 53 -0.80 7.19 18.14
C GLY A 53 0.64 7.66 18.08
N ASP A 54 1.24 7.71 19.26
CA ASP A 54 2.62 8.09 19.45
C ASP A 54 3.60 6.95 19.11
N ARG A 55 4.87 7.15 19.47
CA ARG A 55 5.90 6.14 19.30
C ARG A 55 5.61 4.85 20.07
N GLY A 56 5.06 4.94 21.28
CA GLY A 56 4.69 3.77 22.07
C GLY A 56 3.59 2.95 21.39
N PHE A 57 2.61 3.63 20.79
CA PHE A 57 1.63 2.98 19.93
C PHE A 57 2.30 2.29 18.74
N LEU A 58 3.13 2.99 17.95
CA LEU A 58 3.79 2.43 16.77
C LEU A 58 4.63 1.19 17.10
N GLU A 59 5.42 1.25 18.17
CA GLU A 59 6.27 0.15 18.62
C GLU A 59 5.44 -1.07 19.05
N ALA A 60 4.39 -0.85 19.86
CA ALA A 60 3.48 -1.90 20.28
C ALA A 60 2.69 -2.49 19.10
N PHE A 61 2.29 -1.64 18.16
CA PHE A 61 1.56 -1.99 16.96
C PHE A 61 2.40 -2.88 16.04
N ALA A 62 3.61 -2.43 15.68
CA ALA A 62 4.54 -3.19 14.85
C ALA A 62 4.91 -4.54 15.49
N ALA A 63 5.24 -4.55 16.77
CA ALA A 63 5.57 -5.78 17.48
C ALA A 63 4.39 -6.76 17.50
N THR A 64 3.17 -6.28 17.77
CA THR A 64 1.98 -7.14 17.85
C THR A 64 1.62 -7.72 16.49
N VAL A 65 1.63 -6.91 15.44
CA VAL A 65 1.32 -7.35 14.07
C VAL A 65 2.34 -8.38 13.60
N SER A 66 3.64 -8.10 13.71
CA SER A 66 4.70 -9.02 13.26
C SER A 66 4.69 -10.34 14.06
N GLN A 67 4.49 -10.29 15.39
CA GLN A 67 4.39 -11.50 16.21
C GLN A 67 3.16 -12.34 15.88
N TYR A 68 2.03 -11.70 15.62
CA TYR A 68 0.79 -12.38 15.23
C TYR A 68 0.94 -13.07 13.87
N ALA A 69 1.51 -12.37 12.87
CA ALA A 69 1.79 -12.92 11.56
C ALA A 69 2.78 -14.11 11.61
N GLN A 70 3.84 -14.01 12.42
CA GLN A 70 4.76 -15.14 12.66
C GLN A 70 4.06 -16.35 13.28
N GLY A 71 3.11 -16.14 14.20
CA GLY A 71 2.27 -17.20 14.76
C GLY A 71 1.44 -17.89 13.67
N MET A 72 0.74 -17.10 12.86
CA MET A 72 -0.05 -17.61 11.74
C MET A 72 0.78 -18.42 10.74
N LEU A 73 1.94 -17.91 10.32
CA LEU A 73 2.82 -18.59 9.35
C LEU A 73 3.48 -19.85 9.92
N SER A 74 3.74 -19.89 11.23
CA SER A 74 4.33 -21.06 11.90
C SER A 74 3.31 -22.15 12.24
N GLY A 75 2.00 -21.89 12.10
CA GLY A 75 0.93 -22.80 12.50
C GLY A 75 0.82 -22.97 14.02
N ILE A 76 1.45 -22.09 14.80
CA ILE A 76 1.42 -22.07 16.26
C ILE A 76 0.43 -20.98 16.68
N SER A 77 -0.53 -21.30 17.54
CA SER A 77 -1.45 -20.30 18.08
C SER A 77 -0.67 -19.10 18.63
N PRO A 78 -1.06 -17.86 18.27
CA PRO A 78 -0.43 -16.68 18.85
C PRO A 78 -0.62 -16.72 20.38
N PRO A 79 0.38 -16.27 21.16
CA PRO A 79 0.26 -16.20 22.61
C PRO A 79 -0.95 -15.33 22.94
N THR A 80 -1.74 -15.79 23.91
CA THR A 80 -2.91 -15.08 24.42
C THR A 80 -2.55 -13.63 24.72
N ALA A 81 -3.36 -12.70 24.22
CA ALA A 81 -3.18 -11.26 24.38
C ALA A 81 -2.76 -10.90 25.82
N ILE A 82 -1.66 -10.17 25.96
CA ILE A 82 -1.20 -9.68 27.26
C ILE A 82 -2.25 -8.66 27.73
N PRO A 83 -2.88 -8.82 28.91
CA PRO A 83 -4.03 -7.99 29.34
C PRO A 83 -3.76 -6.47 29.44
N GLN A 84 -2.51 -6.05 29.30
CA GLN A 84 -2.04 -4.68 29.45
C GLN A 84 -1.43 -4.08 28.17
N SER A 85 -1.41 -4.79 27.04
CA SER A 85 -0.92 -4.21 25.78
C SER A 85 -1.92 -3.19 25.22
N SER A 86 -1.41 -2.08 24.68
CA SER A 86 -2.21 -1.05 24.00
C SER A 86 -2.78 -1.55 22.67
N VAL A 87 -2.17 -2.57 22.09
CA VAL A 87 -2.57 -3.22 20.84
C VAL A 87 -2.68 -4.73 21.08
N SER A 88 -3.71 -5.36 20.53
CA SER A 88 -3.84 -6.82 20.49
C SER A 88 -4.48 -7.27 19.18
N ILE A 89 -4.14 -8.49 18.74
CA ILE A 89 -4.77 -9.12 17.59
C ILE A 89 -5.22 -10.52 17.99
N GLU A 90 -6.48 -10.86 17.70
CA GLU A 90 -7.04 -12.18 17.93
C GLU A 90 -7.64 -12.77 16.64
N PRO A 91 -7.53 -14.10 16.43
CA PRO A 91 -8.16 -14.75 15.29
C PRO A 91 -9.67 -14.83 15.49
N LEU A 92 -10.44 -14.49 14.46
CA LEU A 92 -11.89 -14.66 14.41
C LEU A 92 -12.27 -15.86 13.52
N PRO A 93 -13.52 -16.37 13.64
CA PRO A 93 -14.08 -17.28 12.65
C PRO A 93 -14.04 -16.68 11.23
N SER A 94 -14.04 -17.52 10.20
CA SER A 94 -14.09 -17.12 8.78
C SER A 94 -12.84 -16.39 8.25
N SER A 95 -11.64 -16.72 8.76
CA SER A 95 -10.37 -16.15 8.28
C SER A 95 -10.24 -14.63 8.47
N LEU A 96 -10.88 -14.10 9.50
CA LEU A 96 -10.76 -12.70 9.91
C LEU A 96 -9.84 -12.58 11.12
N HIS A 97 -9.30 -11.37 11.31
CA HIS A 97 -8.39 -11.07 12.41
C HIS A 97 -8.83 -9.77 13.08
N ARG A 98 -9.20 -9.82 14.36
CA ARG A 98 -9.64 -8.64 15.10
C ARG A 98 -8.44 -7.95 15.70
N LEU A 99 -8.15 -6.78 15.18
CA LEU A 99 -7.20 -5.84 15.74
C LEU A 99 -7.93 -4.92 16.72
N THR A 100 -7.46 -4.90 17.96
CA THR A 100 -7.98 -4.03 19.02
C THR A 100 -6.89 -3.06 19.43
N VAL A 101 -7.19 -1.76 19.35
CA VAL A 101 -6.30 -0.68 19.79
C VAL A 101 -7.00 0.08 20.91
N ARG A 102 -6.33 0.21 22.05
CA ARG A 102 -6.78 1.04 23.17
C ARG A 102 -6.26 2.45 22.95
N ASP A 103 -7.17 3.42 22.84
CA ASP A 103 -6.82 4.83 22.75
C ASP A 103 -6.34 5.33 24.12
N PRO A 104 -5.07 5.77 24.28
CA PRO A 104 -4.54 6.26 25.55
C PRO A 104 -5.10 7.64 25.93
N ASN A 105 -5.71 8.39 25.01
CA ASN A 105 -6.17 9.77 25.22
C ASN A 105 -7.63 9.87 25.66
N LYS A 106 -8.37 8.75 25.69
CA LYS A 106 -9.77 8.72 26.13
C LYS A 106 -9.93 8.10 27.54
N PRO A 107 -10.55 8.82 28.49
CA PRO A 107 -10.57 8.43 29.90
C PRO A 107 -11.44 7.22 30.26
N GLU A 108 -12.07 6.53 29.30
CA GLU A 108 -12.99 5.40 29.55
C GLU A 108 -12.63 4.08 28.82
N GLY A 109 -11.37 3.87 28.45
CA GLY A 109 -10.93 2.57 27.92
C GLY A 109 -11.66 2.14 26.64
N GLU A 110 -12.15 3.11 25.87
CA GLU A 110 -12.76 2.90 24.56
C GLU A 110 -11.73 2.27 23.63
N THR A 111 -12.04 1.09 23.11
CA THR A 111 -11.15 0.36 22.21
C THR A 111 -11.67 0.46 20.79
N ILE A 112 -10.80 0.82 19.85
CA ILE A 112 -11.07 0.71 18.43
C ILE A 112 -10.89 -0.75 18.04
N GLN A 113 -11.95 -1.39 17.55
CA GLN A 113 -11.90 -2.76 17.03
C GLN A 113 -12.06 -2.75 15.52
N ILE A 114 -11.10 -3.36 14.83
CA ILE A 114 -11.07 -3.45 13.37
C ILE A 114 -10.90 -4.92 12.98
N ASP A 115 -11.87 -5.44 12.21
CA ASP A 115 -11.79 -6.79 11.66
C ASP A 115 -11.06 -6.75 10.31
N LEU A 116 -9.88 -7.37 10.25
CA LEU A 116 -9.01 -7.44 9.08
C LEU A 116 -9.26 -8.73 8.30
N THR A 117 -9.23 -8.64 6.97
CA THR A 117 -9.04 -9.83 6.12
C THR A 117 -7.60 -10.31 6.21
N THR A 118 -7.34 -11.55 5.80
CA THR A 118 -5.96 -12.05 5.69
C THR A 118 -5.11 -11.23 4.72
N LEU A 119 -5.70 -10.72 3.63
CA LEU A 119 -4.99 -9.85 2.69
C LEU A 119 -4.59 -8.52 3.36
N GLN A 120 -5.54 -7.87 4.04
CA GLN A 120 -5.29 -6.64 4.81
C GLN A 120 -4.20 -6.81 5.87
N LEU A 121 -4.17 -7.97 6.55
CA LEU A 121 -3.13 -8.27 7.51
C LEU A 121 -1.74 -8.41 6.86
N PHE A 122 -1.65 -9.05 5.69
CA PHE A 122 -0.37 -9.21 5.00
C PHE A 122 0.16 -7.89 4.44
N ASP A 123 -0.70 -7.06 3.85
CA ASP A 123 -0.32 -5.71 3.41
C ASP A 123 0.14 -4.84 4.59
N LEU A 124 -0.47 -5.01 5.76
CA LEU A 124 -0.05 -4.33 6.99
C LEU A 124 1.35 -4.78 7.46
N VAL A 125 1.62 -6.09 7.43
CA VAL A 125 2.95 -6.63 7.77
C VAL A 125 4.00 -6.09 6.80
N GLU A 126 3.72 -6.10 5.50
CA GLU A 126 4.62 -5.58 4.47
C GLU A 126 4.91 -4.08 4.66
N ALA A 127 3.89 -3.28 4.98
CA ALA A 127 4.07 -1.86 5.27
C ALA A 127 5.01 -1.62 6.47
N ILE A 128 4.89 -2.43 7.53
CA ILE A 128 5.77 -2.39 8.69
C ILE A 128 7.19 -2.81 8.32
N ASP A 129 7.34 -3.88 7.53
CA ASP A 129 8.66 -4.36 7.11
C ASP A 129 9.39 -3.33 6.22
N GLN A 130 8.69 -2.68 5.29
CA GLN A 130 9.24 -1.58 4.49
C GLN A 130 9.68 -0.39 5.35
N MET A 131 8.90 -0.06 6.38
CA MET A 131 9.23 0.99 7.34
C MET A 131 10.49 0.63 8.15
N VAL A 132 10.56 -0.58 8.70
CA VAL A 132 11.72 -1.03 9.49
C VAL A 132 12.97 -1.13 8.61
N ALA A 133 12.83 -1.44 7.31
CA ALA A 133 13.93 -1.47 6.36
C ALA A 133 14.45 -0.07 5.98
N ASP A 134 13.67 0.99 6.19
CA ASP A 134 14.04 2.36 5.88
C ASP A 134 14.98 2.94 6.94
N ARG A 135 16.29 2.84 6.67
CA ARG A 135 17.36 3.32 7.56
C ARG A 135 17.32 4.81 7.88
N ARG A 136 16.53 5.61 7.16
CA ARG A 136 16.37 7.06 7.44
C ARG A 136 15.07 7.37 8.18
N THR A 137 14.41 6.36 8.72
CA THR A 137 13.16 6.47 9.46
C THR A 137 13.31 5.77 10.80
N LEU A 138 13.34 6.55 11.87
CA LEU A 138 13.59 6.10 13.24
C LEU A 138 14.82 5.18 13.34
N PRO A 139 16.03 5.65 12.94
CA PRO A 139 17.24 4.83 12.92
C PRO A 139 17.63 4.25 14.29
N ASP A 140 17.19 4.89 15.37
CA ASP A 140 17.41 4.43 16.75
C ASP A 140 16.43 3.33 17.18
N TRP A 141 15.42 3.03 16.37
CA TRP A 141 14.46 1.97 16.62
C TRP A 141 14.84 0.69 15.88
N THR A 142 14.74 -0.44 16.58
CA THR A 142 14.83 -1.76 15.97
C THR A 142 13.69 -2.64 16.48
N LEU A 143 13.09 -3.41 15.59
CA LEU A 143 12.04 -4.36 15.93
C LEU A 143 12.67 -5.68 16.35
N ASP A 144 12.73 -5.97 17.66
CA ASP A 144 13.26 -7.24 18.18
C ASP A 144 12.24 -8.38 18.04
N LEU A 145 12.33 -9.11 16.94
CA LEU A 145 11.51 -10.30 16.69
C LEU A 145 12.29 -11.57 17.06
N LYS A 146 11.83 -12.28 18.10
CA LYS A 146 12.44 -13.56 18.49
C LYS A 146 11.98 -14.69 17.56
N PRO A 147 12.90 -15.48 16.97
CA PRO A 147 12.54 -16.65 16.18
C PRO A 147 11.74 -17.63 17.04
N ARG A 148 10.55 -18.03 16.59
CA ARG A 148 9.77 -19.06 17.27
C ARG A 148 10.40 -20.41 17.08
N THR A 149 10.71 -21.10 18.17
CA THR A 149 11.37 -22.40 18.10
C THR A 149 10.33 -23.49 17.88
N ARG A 150 10.67 -24.52 17.09
CA ARG A 150 9.80 -25.67 16.81
C ARG A 150 9.36 -26.43 18.08
N HIS A 151 10.08 -26.25 19.19
CA HIS A 151 9.71 -26.80 20.50
C HIS A 151 8.48 -26.12 21.12
N GLU A 152 8.21 -24.85 20.81
CA GLU A 152 7.01 -24.13 21.29
C GLU A 152 5.74 -24.55 20.52
N ALA A 153 5.89 -25.15 19.33
CA ALA A 153 4.81 -25.66 18.47
C ALA A 153 4.20 -26.99 18.94
N HIS A 154 4.76 -27.62 19.97
CA HIS A 154 4.51 -29.02 20.29
C HIS A 154 4.15 -29.24 21.76
N ASN A 155 3.07 -28.62 22.23
CA ASN A 155 2.59 -28.90 23.58
C ASN A 155 1.07 -28.81 23.79
N GLU A 156 0.26 -29.33 22.86
CA GLU A 156 -1.20 -29.44 23.08
C GLU A 156 -1.81 -30.84 22.89
N GLU A 157 -1.01 -31.90 22.76
CA GLU A 157 -1.57 -33.26 22.72
C GLU A 157 -1.14 -34.12 23.91
N PRO A 158 -2.08 -34.67 24.71
CA PRO A 158 -1.74 -35.62 25.75
C PRO A 158 -1.11 -36.87 25.12
N LEU A 159 0.05 -37.26 25.65
CA LEU A 159 0.86 -38.42 25.23
C LEU A 159 0.05 -39.71 24.97
N ALA A 160 -1.13 -39.85 25.58
CA ALA A 160 -2.04 -40.98 25.39
C ALA A 160 -2.66 -41.08 23.98
N LYS A 161 -2.77 -39.99 23.18
CA LYS A 161 -3.35 -40.01 21.83
C LYS A 161 -2.36 -40.22 20.69
N ARG A 162 -1.05 -40.11 20.95
CA ARG A 162 0.02 -40.33 19.94
C ARG A 162 0.38 -41.79 19.67
N ALA A 163 -0.27 -42.74 20.34
CA ALA A 163 0.00 -44.17 20.16
C ALA A 163 -0.86 -44.85 19.08
N ALA A 164 -1.84 -44.16 18.47
CA ALA A 164 -2.77 -44.77 17.53
C ALA A 164 -2.15 -45.26 16.20
N PRO A 165 -1.13 -44.61 15.58
CA PRO A 165 -0.58 -45.09 14.31
C PRO A 165 0.46 -46.21 14.46
N PHE A 166 0.95 -46.46 15.68
CA PHE A 166 1.99 -47.48 15.91
C PHE A 166 1.45 -48.89 16.18
N ALA A 167 0.13 -49.09 16.26
CA ALA A 167 -0.43 -50.42 16.49
C ALA A 167 -0.62 -51.26 15.20
N LEU A 168 -0.50 -50.67 14.00
CA LEU A 168 -0.71 -51.38 12.73
C LEU A 168 0.54 -51.54 11.85
N GLY A 169 1.67 -50.93 12.20
CA GLY A 169 2.91 -50.99 11.42
C GLY A 169 3.90 -52.10 11.80
N VAL A 170 3.72 -52.75 12.96
CA VAL A 170 4.71 -53.71 13.49
C VAL A 170 4.52 -55.15 12.97
N SER A 171 3.40 -55.46 12.31
CA SER A 171 3.18 -56.80 11.74
C SER A 171 3.84 -57.02 10.37
N SER A 172 4.05 -55.96 9.58
CA SER A 172 4.55 -56.11 8.20
C SER A 172 6.08 -56.19 8.09
N LEU A 173 6.86 -55.69 9.06
CA LEU A 173 8.33 -55.64 8.95
C LEU A 173 8.99 -57.02 9.22
N ALA A 174 8.36 -57.89 10.03
CA ALA A 174 8.91 -59.21 10.34
C ALA A 174 8.94 -60.15 9.11
N VAL A 175 7.99 -60.00 8.19
CA VAL A 175 7.93 -60.84 6.97
C VAL A 175 8.97 -60.40 5.94
N VAL A 176 9.28 -59.11 5.84
CA VAL A 176 10.27 -58.58 4.89
C VAL A 176 11.70 -58.86 5.35
N ALA A 177 11.98 -58.82 6.66
CA ALA A 177 13.30 -59.17 7.20
C ALA A 177 13.71 -60.64 6.91
N LEU A 178 12.74 -61.58 6.87
CA LEU A 178 12.99 -62.96 6.48
C LEU A 178 13.30 -63.12 4.98
N LEU A 179 12.72 -62.28 4.11
CA LEU A 179 12.98 -62.33 2.67
C LEU A 179 14.34 -61.70 2.30
N PHE A 180 14.78 -60.67 3.02
CA PHE A 180 16.08 -60.03 2.75
C PHE A 180 17.29 -60.75 3.35
N SER A 181 17.11 -61.75 4.23
CA SER A 181 18.25 -62.52 4.76
C SER A 181 18.90 -63.47 3.73
N PHE A 182 18.28 -63.67 2.57
CA PHE A 182 18.81 -64.51 1.49
C PHE A 182 19.42 -63.72 0.33
N LEU A 183 19.47 -62.39 0.43
CA LEU A 183 20.11 -61.53 -0.57
C LEU A 183 21.54 -61.21 -0.14
N PRO A 184 22.56 -61.48 -0.98
CA PRO A 184 23.94 -61.13 -0.66
C PRO A 184 24.10 -59.60 -0.59
N VAL A 185 24.70 -59.13 0.49
CA VAL A 185 24.87 -57.70 0.80
C VAL A 185 25.87 -57.06 -0.18
N PRO A 186 25.50 -56.00 -0.91
CA PRO A 186 26.41 -55.27 -1.77
C PRO A 186 27.34 -54.35 -0.96
N GLU A 187 28.58 -54.23 -1.41
CA GLU A 187 29.66 -53.51 -0.71
C GLU A 187 29.68 -52.03 -1.11
N VAL A 188 29.65 -51.13 -0.12
CA VAL A 188 29.58 -49.67 -0.30
C VAL A 188 30.86 -49.02 0.25
N GLU A 189 31.63 -48.35 -0.62
CA GLU A 189 32.77 -47.51 -0.23
C GLU A 189 32.31 -46.18 0.40
N ARG A 190 32.98 -45.74 1.47
CA ARG A 190 32.69 -44.47 2.16
C ARG A 190 33.68 -43.38 1.76
N PRO A 191 33.21 -42.21 1.28
CA PRO A 191 33.97 -40.97 1.32
C PRO A 191 34.18 -40.44 2.76
N ARG A 192 35.33 -39.79 2.97
CA ARG A 192 35.88 -39.34 4.26
C ARG A 192 35.26 -38.02 4.76
N GLU A 193 35.09 -37.92 6.08
CA GLU A 193 34.82 -36.70 6.84
C GLU A 193 36.09 -35.86 7.08
N PRO A 194 35.93 -34.56 7.40
CA PRO A 194 36.81 -33.96 8.39
C PRO A 194 36.07 -33.25 9.55
N ILE A 195 36.22 -33.86 10.74
CA ILE A 195 36.68 -33.36 12.06
C ILE A 195 36.14 -32.03 12.63
N SER A 196 35.53 -32.15 13.82
CA SER A 196 35.20 -31.11 14.83
C SER A 196 36.40 -30.36 15.42
N SER A 197 36.16 -29.15 15.91
CA SER A 197 36.95 -28.57 17.01
C SER A 197 36.00 -27.86 17.97
N SER A 198 35.97 -28.34 19.20
CA SER A 198 35.36 -27.68 20.36
C SER A 198 36.49 -27.08 21.19
N SER A 199 36.29 -25.88 21.74
CA SER A 199 36.84 -25.48 23.04
C SER A 199 36.09 -24.26 23.60
N GLU A 200 35.64 -24.46 24.84
CA GLU A 200 35.32 -23.56 25.95
C GLU A 200 36.22 -22.29 26.02
N GLU A 201 35.91 -21.18 26.70
CA GLU A 201 35.46 -21.05 28.09
C GLU A 201 35.13 -19.55 28.42
N THR A 202 34.12 -19.36 29.26
CA THR A 202 33.82 -18.34 30.30
C THR A 202 34.69 -17.07 30.50
N SER A 203 34.05 -15.88 30.62
CA SER A 203 34.16 -15.01 31.82
C SER A 203 33.23 -13.78 31.84
N THR A 204 32.61 -13.62 33.00
CA THR A 204 31.88 -12.52 33.65
C THR A 204 32.53 -11.13 33.59
N LEU A 205 31.73 -10.05 33.72
CA LEU A 205 31.89 -8.92 34.68
C LEU A 205 30.74 -7.87 34.52
N THR A 206 30.19 -7.40 35.64
CA THR A 206 29.34 -6.20 35.90
C THR A 206 30.15 -5.33 36.92
N PRO A 207 29.89 -4.04 37.30
CA PRO A 207 28.64 -3.25 37.28
C PRO A 207 28.72 -1.69 37.14
N SER A 208 27.55 -1.02 37.27
CA SER A 208 27.29 0.33 37.87
C SER A 208 27.61 1.58 37.00
N ALA A 209 26.91 2.74 37.03
CA ALA A 209 26.01 3.41 37.99
C ALA A 209 25.13 4.45 37.20
N GLU A 210 23.84 4.63 37.47
CA GLU A 210 23.17 5.60 38.38
C GLU A 210 23.04 7.07 37.86
N GLY A 211 21.81 7.59 37.79
CA GLY A 211 21.49 9.02 37.63
C GLY A 211 19.99 9.31 37.48
N ASP A 212 19.36 9.75 38.57
CA ASP A 212 17.93 10.06 38.77
C ASP A 212 17.49 11.49 38.26
N PRO A 213 16.17 11.80 38.19
CA PRO A 213 15.51 12.95 37.51
C PRO A 213 15.26 14.16 38.45
N PRO A 214 14.62 15.31 38.05
CA PRO A 214 13.13 15.45 38.00
C PRO A 214 12.55 16.59 37.04
N THR A 215 11.30 16.52 36.52
CA THR A 215 10.03 17.22 36.94
C THR A 215 9.73 18.69 36.50
N SER A 216 8.61 18.84 35.74
CA SER A 216 7.47 19.83 35.83
C SER A 216 7.62 21.28 35.26
N ALA A 217 6.65 21.99 34.65
CA ALA A 217 5.17 21.93 34.52
C ALA A 217 4.65 22.79 33.30
N PRO A 218 3.51 22.43 32.66
CA PRO A 218 2.57 23.32 31.89
C PRO A 218 1.55 24.08 32.80
N PRO A 219 0.54 24.88 32.33
CA PRO A 219 0.08 25.22 30.95
C PRO A 219 -0.28 26.72 30.72
N GLU A 220 -0.56 27.15 29.49
CA GLU A 220 -1.56 28.21 29.24
C GLU A 220 -2.19 28.03 27.84
N ALA A 221 -3.51 28.13 27.81
CA ALA A 221 -4.40 27.76 26.70
C ALA A 221 -4.92 29.01 26.00
N GLU A 222 -4.94 29.03 24.66
CA GLU A 222 -5.91 29.81 23.88
C GLU A 222 -6.31 29.06 22.58
N GLU A 223 -7.62 29.12 22.32
CA GLU A 223 -8.44 28.50 21.27
C GLU A 223 -8.23 29.09 19.85
N PRO A 224 -8.81 28.50 18.78
CA PRO A 224 -8.20 28.39 17.46
C PRO A 224 -8.41 29.63 16.58
N LEU A 225 -7.35 30.07 15.92
CA LEU A 225 -7.40 31.05 14.85
C LEU A 225 -7.37 30.34 13.49
N ALA A 226 -8.42 30.60 12.72
CA ALA A 226 -8.57 30.24 11.32
C ALA A 226 -7.29 30.49 10.50
N LEU A 227 -6.84 29.48 9.77
CA LEU A 227 -5.71 29.56 8.84
C LEU A 227 -6.21 29.84 7.42
N GLU A 228 -6.42 31.11 7.10
CA GLU A 228 -6.10 31.69 5.79
C GLU A 228 -5.48 33.07 6.10
N PRO A 229 -4.29 33.48 5.59
CA PRO A 229 -3.69 33.15 4.28
C PRO A 229 -2.15 32.91 4.33
N THR A 230 -1.66 31.73 3.96
CA THR A 230 -0.21 31.47 3.77
C THR A 230 0.13 30.78 2.44
N LEU A 231 -0.78 30.82 1.46
CA LEU A 231 -0.57 30.20 0.15
C LEU A 231 0.37 31.00 -0.78
N ASP A 232 0.64 32.28 -0.52
CA ASP A 232 1.53 33.11 -1.36
C ASP A 232 3.04 32.90 -1.12
N THR A 233 3.42 32.16 -0.07
CA THR A 233 4.82 31.99 0.33
C THR A 233 5.37 30.58 0.12
N VAL A 234 4.51 29.64 -0.28
CA VAL A 234 4.91 28.25 -0.54
C VAL A 234 5.38 28.14 -2.00
N PRO A 235 6.58 27.59 -2.26
CA PRO A 235 7.07 27.46 -3.63
C PRO A 235 6.21 26.48 -4.44
N GLU A 236 5.93 26.84 -5.69
CA GLU A 236 5.15 26.02 -6.61
C GLU A 236 6.01 24.88 -7.20
N ILE A 237 5.41 23.70 -7.36
CA ILE A 237 6.04 22.54 -8.02
C ILE A 237 5.92 22.72 -9.53
N LEU A 238 7.04 23.03 -10.19
CA LEU A 238 7.09 23.28 -11.64
C LEU A 238 7.75 22.14 -12.45
N ASP A 239 8.20 21.07 -11.79
CA ASP A 239 8.78 19.92 -12.50
C ASP A 239 7.68 19.13 -13.22
N ALA A 240 7.77 19.00 -14.55
CA ALA A 240 6.71 18.42 -15.36
C ALA A 240 6.46 16.93 -15.06
N ASP A 241 7.52 16.17 -14.79
CA ASP A 241 7.41 14.76 -14.43
C ASP A 241 6.80 14.62 -13.03
N ARG A 242 7.16 15.51 -12.09
CA ARG A 242 6.53 15.58 -10.77
C ARG A 242 5.06 15.93 -10.84
N LEU A 243 4.69 16.91 -11.66
CA LEU A 243 3.29 17.27 -11.90
C LEU A 243 2.52 16.10 -12.53
N LEU A 244 3.16 15.31 -13.39
CA LEU A 244 2.56 14.10 -13.98
C LEU A 244 2.31 13.04 -12.92
N ALA A 245 3.27 12.79 -12.02
CA ALA A 245 3.12 11.90 -10.87
C ALA A 245 1.97 12.30 -9.95
N LEU A 246 1.95 13.58 -9.54
CA LEU A 246 0.94 14.11 -8.64
C LEU A 246 -0.45 14.08 -9.28
N ARG A 247 -0.56 14.38 -10.59
CA ARG A 247 -1.82 14.26 -11.34
C ARG A 247 -2.41 12.87 -11.28
N TYR A 248 -1.61 11.84 -11.52
CA TYR A 248 -2.08 10.45 -11.48
C TYR A 248 -2.43 9.99 -10.07
N SER A 249 -1.63 10.39 -9.08
CA SER A 249 -1.95 10.12 -7.68
C SER A 249 -3.27 10.77 -7.27
N LEU A 250 -3.51 12.03 -7.66
CA LEU A 250 -4.77 12.72 -7.40
C LEU A 250 -5.95 12.03 -8.06
N TYR A 251 -5.81 11.69 -9.35
CA TYR A 251 -6.84 10.97 -10.09
C TYR A 251 -7.22 9.68 -9.36
N GLN A 252 -6.24 8.87 -8.95
CA GLN A 252 -6.50 7.60 -8.27
C GLN A 252 -7.20 7.80 -6.93
N GLN A 253 -6.70 8.71 -6.08
CA GLN A 253 -7.27 8.99 -4.77
C GLN A 253 -8.74 9.44 -4.88
N VAL A 254 -9.03 10.35 -5.81
CA VAL A 254 -10.38 10.85 -6.03
C VAL A 254 -11.27 9.79 -6.68
N ASN A 255 -10.80 9.09 -7.71
CA ASN A 255 -11.59 8.08 -8.42
C ASN A 255 -11.94 6.88 -7.53
N GLN A 256 -11.03 6.47 -6.64
CA GLN A 256 -11.28 5.37 -5.70
C GLN A 256 -12.28 5.75 -4.61
N ALA A 257 -12.28 7.01 -4.18
CA ALA A 257 -13.20 7.51 -3.17
C ALA A 257 -14.57 7.92 -3.75
N TRP A 258 -14.65 8.25 -5.04
CA TRP A 258 -15.89 8.69 -5.69
C TRP A 258 -16.80 7.49 -6.01
N THR A 259 -17.58 7.08 -5.01
CA THR A 259 -18.51 5.94 -5.10
C THR A 259 -19.96 6.34 -5.31
N ILE A 260 -20.26 7.64 -5.25
CA ILE A 260 -21.60 8.20 -5.39
C ILE A 260 -21.90 8.37 -6.88
N GLU A 261 -23.04 7.84 -7.33
CA GLU A 261 -23.50 8.04 -8.70
C GLU A 261 -23.96 9.51 -8.88
N PRO A 262 -23.44 10.24 -9.88
CA PRO A 262 -23.73 11.67 -10.08
C PRO A 262 -25.21 11.97 -10.26
N THR A 263 -25.74 12.99 -9.56
CA THR A 263 -27.10 13.50 -9.82
C THR A 263 -27.12 14.85 -10.53
N PHE A 264 -25.95 15.47 -10.69
CA PHE A 264 -25.78 16.77 -11.32
C PHE A 264 -25.81 16.70 -12.86
N ASP A 265 -26.34 17.76 -13.48
CA ASP A 265 -26.56 17.90 -14.92
C ASP A 265 -25.55 18.85 -15.60
N ARG A 266 -24.50 19.22 -14.86
CA ARG A 266 -23.40 20.09 -15.30
C ARG A 266 -22.14 19.73 -14.56
N ASP A 267 -21.00 19.79 -15.25
CA ASP A 267 -19.70 19.49 -14.67
C ASP A 267 -19.40 20.28 -13.38
N LEU A 268 -18.85 19.60 -12.37
CA LEU A 268 -18.35 20.21 -11.16
C LEU A 268 -16.85 20.49 -11.33
N VAL A 269 -16.44 21.75 -11.26
CA VAL A 269 -15.03 22.15 -11.43
C VAL A 269 -14.46 22.58 -10.10
N TYR A 270 -13.34 21.96 -9.73
CA TYR A 270 -12.59 22.26 -8.52
C TYR A 270 -11.13 22.58 -8.85
N ARG A 271 -10.58 23.51 -8.05
CA ARG A 271 -9.14 23.71 -7.91
C ARG A 271 -8.70 22.96 -6.66
N VAL A 272 -7.74 22.06 -6.79
CA VAL A 272 -7.24 21.21 -5.70
C VAL A 272 -5.75 21.47 -5.50
N SER A 273 -5.35 21.79 -4.28
CA SER A 273 -3.94 22.01 -3.92
C SER A 273 -3.37 20.74 -3.31
N MET A 274 -2.20 20.33 -3.78
CA MET A 274 -1.51 19.14 -3.30
C MET A 274 -0.08 19.44 -2.89
N GLY A 275 0.38 18.80 -1.82
CA GLY A 275 1.78 18.81 -1.41
C GLY A 275 2.64 17.93 -2.31
N ILE A 276 3.96 18.14 -2.24
CA ILE A 276 4.93 17.30 -2.95
C ILE A 276 4.82 15.82 -2.57
N ASP A 277 4.36 15.48 -1.38
CA ASP A 277 4.16 14.11 -0.89
C ASP A 277 2.87 13.44 -1.42
N GLY A 278 2.06 14.18 -2.20
CA GLY A 278 0.80 13.69 -2.75
C GLY A 278 -0.39 13.85 -1.81
N ALA A 279 -0.24 14.55 -0.67
CA ALA A 279 -1.36 14.89 0.20
C ALA A 279 -2.22 15.99 -0.41
N ILE A 280 -3.54 15.86 -0.35
CA ILE A 280 -4.48 16.92 -0.73
C ILE A 280 -4.57 17.90 0.43
N LEU A 281 -4.07 19.12 0.24
CA LEU A 281 -3.98 20.14 1.28
C LEU A 281 -5.24 20.99 1.37
N GLY A 282 -6.02 21.04 0.29
CA GLY A 282 -7.27 21.80 0.23
C GLY A 282 -7.88 21.77 -1.16
N TYR A 283 -9.11 22.25 -1.26
CA TYR A 283 -9.81 22.43 -2.53
C TYR A 283 -10.72 23.67 -2.49
N ARG A 284 -11.07 24.15 -3.68
CA ARG A 284 -12.01 25.24 -3.90
C ARG A 284 -12.90 24.93 -5.09
N SER A 285 -14.20 25.23 -4.96
CA SER A 285 -15.15 25.16 -6.06
C SER A 285 -14.97 26.35 -7.01
N GLU A 286 -14.87 26.09 -8.31
CA GLU A 286 -14.64 27.11 -9.36
C GLU A 286 -15.92 27.47 -10.12
N ASN A 287 -17.02 26.73 -9.90
CA ASN A 287 -18.33 27.06 -10.41
C ASN A 287 -19.44 26.88 -9.35
N GLU A 288 -20.64 27.38 -9.67
CA GLU A 288 -21.79 27.31 -8.75
C GLU A 288 -22.27 25.88 -8.54
N THR A 289 -22.32 25.07 -9.59
CA THR A 289 -22.72 23.66 -9.50
C THR A 289 -21.81 22.88 -8.54
N ALA A 290 -20.49 23.06 -8.60
CA ALA A 290 -19.57 22.44 -7.65
C ALA A 290 -19.88 22.80 -6.18
N ARG A 291 -20.27 24.05 -5.89
CA ARG A 291 -20.65 24.43 -4.52
C ARG A 291 -21.95 23.78 -4.05
N GLN A 292 -22.89 23.53 -4.96
CA GLN A 292 -24.19 22.94 -4.64
C GLN A 292 -24.09 21.42 -4.40
N TYR A 293 -23.20 20.75 -5.14
CA TYR A 293 -23.05 19.29 -5.15
C TYR A 293 -21.76 18.82 -4.47
N VAL A 294 -21.19 19.62 -3.55
CA VAL A 294 -19.93 19.26 -2.86
C VAL A 294 -20.05 17.94 -2.09
N ASP A 295 -21.22 17.66 -1.51
CA ASP A 295 -21.52 16.44 -0.76
C ASP A 295 -21.60 15.18 -1.65
N GLU A 296 -21.66 15.33 -2.99
CA GLU A 296 -21.58 14.21 -3.95
C GLU A 296 -20.14 13.95 -4.41
N THR A 297 -19.16 14.70 -3.89
CA THR A 297 -17.74 14.51 -4.19
C THR A 297 -16.99 14.00 -2.97
N PRO A 298 -15.93 13.20 -3.16
CA PRO A 298 -15.12 12.72 -2.04
C PRO A 298 -14.12 13.77 -1.51
N LEU A 299 -14.05 14.95 -2.12
CA LEU A 299 -13.04 15.97 -1.79
C LEU A 299 -13.04 16.39 -0.31
N PRO A 300 -14.19 16.59 0.37
CA PRO A 300 -14.21 16.93 1.80
C PRO A 300 -13.47 15.93 2.68
N ASP A 301 -13.59 14.63 2.37
CA ASP A 301 -13.03 13.54 3.16
C ASP A 301 -11.56 13.27 2.82
N LEU A 302 -11.10 13.73 1.65
CA LEU A 302 -9.74 13.52 1.16
C LEU A 302 -8.76 14.63 1.58
N VAL A 303 -9.26 15.77 2.07
CA VAL A 303 -8.38 16.85 2.56
C VAL A 303 -7.64 16.39 3.81
N TYR A 304 -6.33 16.54 3.78
CA TYR A 304 -5.47 16.33 4.93
C TYR A 304 -5.76 17.38 6.00
N VAL A 305 -6.16 16.91 7.18
CA VAL A 305 -6.34 17.74 8.38
C VAL A 305 -5.20 17.42 9.34
N PRO A 306 -4.28 18.36 9.62
CA PRO A 306 -3.27 18.19 10.65
C PRO A 306 -3.94 17.98 12.02
N VAL A 307 -3.38 17.11 12.86
CA VAL A 307 -3.79 16.99 14.27
C VAL A 307 -3.61 18.31 15.02
N GLU A 308 -4.50 18.61 15.98
CA GLU A 308 -4.43 19.84 16.79
C GLU A 308 -3.04 20.02 17.42
N GLY A 309 -2.38 21.14 17.09
CA GLY A 309 -1.02 21.46 17.54
C GLY A 309 0.09 21.08 16.55
N GLY A 310 -0.22 20.39 15.45
CA GLY A 310 0.70 20.14 14.34
C GLY A 310 0.75 21.31 13.35
N THR A 311 1.96 21.80 13.06
CA THR A 311 2.18 22.75 11.96
C THR A 311 3.03 22.07 10.89
N ALA A 312 2.39 21.28 10.03
CA ALA A 312 3.04 20.77 8.83
C ALA A 312 3.35 21.96 7.90
N GLU A 313 4.61 22.38 7.81
CA GLU A 313 5.01 23.37 6.81
C GLU A 313 4.93 22.72 5.43
N VAL A 314 4.16 23.33 4.53
CA VAL A 314 4.05 22.89 3.15
C VAL A 314 5.33 23.30 2.42
N GLU A 315 6.22 22.34 2.16
CA GLU A 315 7.52 22.61 1.52
C GLU A 315 7.37 23.10 0.08
N SER A 316 6.40 22.54 -0.67
CA SER A 316 6.00 23.00 -2.00
C SER A 316 4.63 22.44 -2.35
N LEU A 317 3.89 23.15 -3.20
CA LEU A 317 2.54 22.75 -3.63
C LEU A 317 2.37 22.78 -5.15
N ALA A 318 1.49 21.92 -5.64
CA ALA A 318 0.96 21.94 -6.99
C ALA A 318 -0.54 22.17 -6.95
N GLU A 319 -1.07 22.91 -7.92
CA GLU A 319 -2.51 23.07 -8.11
C GLU A 319 -2.99 22.24 -9.30
N PHE A 320 -4.13 21.57 -9.13
CA PHE A 320 -4.77 20.76 -10.14
C PHE A 320 -6.21 21.23 -10.37
N LYS A 321 -6.64 21.15 -11.63
CA LYS A 321 -8.04 21.24 -12.01
C LYS A 321 -8.63 19.83 -11.97
N VAL A 322 -9.63 19.64 -11.12
CA VAL A 322 -10.41 18.41 -11.02
C VAL A 322 -11.82 18.68 -11.53
N VAL A 323 -12.28 17.86 -12.47
CA VAL A 323 -13.61 17.97 -13.07
C VAL A 323 -14.36 16.65 -12.89
N PHE A 324 -15.48 16.72 -12.19
CA PHE A 324 -16.46 15.64 -12.15
C PHE A 324 -17.49 15.92 -13.23
N THR A 325 -17.50 15.13 -14.29
CA THR A 325 -18.40 15.36 -15.42
C THR A 325 -19.79 14.79 -15.17
N GLU A 326 -20.81 15.37 -15.81
CA GLU A 326 -22.22 14.91 -15.72
C GLU A 326 -22.40 13.42 -16.11
N ASN A 327 -21.46 12.86 -16.87
CA ASN A 327 -21.49 11.47 -17.31
C ASN A 327 -20.69 10.53 -16.38
N GLY A 328 -20.32 10.98 -15.18
CA GLY A 328 -19.60 10.16 -14.19
C GLY A 328 -18.12 9.93 -14.50
N ILE A 329 -17.53 10.74 -15.39
CA ILE A 329 -16.11 10.66 -15.71
C ILE A 329 -15.35 11.69 -14.88
N LEU A 330 -14.30 11.25 -14.17
CA LEU A 330 -13.34 12.11 -13.50
C LEU A 330 -12.28 12.60 -14.50
N GLN A 331 -11.93 13.88 -14.47
CA GLN A 331 -10.80 14.43 -15.20
C GLN A 331 -9.89 15.21 -14.26
N VAL A 332 -8.58 15.02 -14.40
CA VAL A 332 -7.58 15.73 -13.61
C VAL A 332 -6.47 16.25 -14.53
N SER A 333 -6.16 17.54 -14.41
CA SER A 333 -5.05 18.19 -15.11
C SER A 333 -4.32 19.17 -14.19
N PRO A 334 -3.03 19.48 -14.41
CA PRO A 334 -2.40 20.61 -13.74
C PRO A 334 -3.18 21.89 -14.02
N TRP A 335 -3.27 22.78 -13.05
CA TRP A 335 -4.10 23.98 -13.16
C TRP A 335 -3.64 24.89 -14.31
N ASP A 336 -2.35 25.23 -14.33
CA ASP A 336 -1.73 26.05 -15.38
C ASP A 336 -1.19 25.21 -16.55
N GLY A 337 -1.54 23.93 -16.59
CA GLY A 337 -0.98 22.95 -17.52
C GLY A 337 0.47 22.59 -17.17
N TYR A 338 1.15 21.89 -18.09
CA TYR A 338 2.54 21.54 -17.90
C TYR A 338 3.45 22.69 -18.34
N PRO A 339 4.41 23.14 -17.51
CA PRO A 339 5.34 24.22 -17.88
C PRO A 339 6.33 23.78 -18.96
N SER A 340 6.59 22.48 -19.06
CA SER A 340 7.35 21.84 -20.13
C SER A 340 6.74 20.47 -20.46
N GLN A 341 7.06 19.92 -21.64
CA GLN A 341 6.62 18.57 -21.97
C GLN A 341 7.21 17.55 -20.98
N PRO A 342 6.38 16.69 -20.34
CA PRO A 342 6.89 15.57 -19.54
C PRO A 342 7.80 14.66 -20.36
N ALA A 343 8.67 13.91 -19.67
CA ALA A 343 9.55 12.96 -20.32
C ALA A 343 8.76 11.96 -21.18
N ASP A 344 9.34 11.60 -22.33
CA ASP A 344 8.75 10.55 -23.17
C ASP A 344 8.76 9.22 -22.42
N ARG A 345 7.63 8.51 -22.49
CA ARG A 345 7.50 7.20 -21.85
C ARG A 345 8.36 6.16 -22.60
N PRO A 346 9.11 5.31 -21.89
CA PRO A 346 9.77 4.17 -22.51
C PRO A 346 8.73 3.27 -23.20
N LYS A 347 9.09 2.72 -24.37
CA LYS A 347 8.23 1.78 -25.10
C LYS A 347 8.63 0.34 -24.81
N ILE A 348 7.63 -0.53 -24.74
CA ILE A 348 7.82 -1.97 -24.73
C ILE A 348 7.81 -2.42 -26.20
N ASP A 349 9.00 -2.72 -26.73
CA ASP A 349 9.19 -3.17 -28.12
C ASP A 349 9.58 -4.66 -28.21
N ASP A 350 9.68 -5.36 -27.07
CA ASP A 350 10.00 -6.78 -27.02
C ASP A 350 8.82 -7.66 -27.48
N LEU A 351 9.03 -8.48 -28.51
CA LEU A 351 7.97 -9.25 -29.15
C LEU A 351 7.34 -10.30 -28.22
N GLU A 352 8.14 -10.94 -27.35
CA GLU A 352 7.63 -11.94 -26.40
C GLU A 352 6.73 -11.28 -25.35
N THR A 353 7.18 -10.13 -24.83
CA THR A 353 6.41 -9.30 -23.91
C THR A 353 5.13 -8.79 -24.56
N LEU A 354 5.19 -8.33 -25.81
CA LEU A 354 4.02 -7.84 -26.55
C LEU A 354 2.98 -8.95 -26.80
N ASP A 355 3.40 -10.16 -27.18
CA ASP A 355 2.48 -11.29 -27.43
C ASP A 355 1.79 -11.76 -26.14
N ARG A 356 2.55 -11.80 -25.04
CA ARG A 356 2.01 -12.07 -23.70
C ARG A 356 0.98 -11.01 -23.30
N LEU A 357 1.36 -9.73 -23.36
CA LEU A 357 0.47 -8.62 -22.99
C LEU A 357 -0.80 -8.58 -23.86
N LEU A 358 -0.69 -8.89 -25.15
CA LEU A 358 -1.84 -8.97 -26.05
C LEU A 358 -2.85 -10.01 -25.57
N THR A 359 -2.37 -11.21 -25.22
CA THR A 359 -3.21 -12.29 -24.71
C THR A 359 -3.81 -11.95 -23.35
N ASP A 360 -2.97 -11.49 -22.40
CA ASP A 360 -3.38 -11.16 -21.03
C ASP A 360 -4.47 -10.07 -21.00
N VAL A 361 -4.29 -9.02 -21.80
CA VAL A 361 -5.25 -7.91 -21.90
C VAL A 361 -6.55 -8.38 -22.56
N GLN A 362 -6.47 -9.18 -23.62
CA GLN A 362 -7.66 -9.70 -24.31
C GLN A 362 -8.51 -10.56 -23.36
N ASP A 363 -7.89 -11.49 -22.64
CA ASP A 363 -8.58 -12.38 -21.70
C ASP A 363 -9.25 -11.58 -20.58
N ARG A 364 -8.54 -10.61 -19.98
CA ARG A 364 -9.10 -9.72 -18.95
C ARG A 364 -10.29 -8.90 -19.46
N LEU A 365 -10.23 -8.42 -20.69
CA LEU A 365 -11.34 -7.67 -21.28
C LEU A 365 -12.55 -8.58 -21.53
N TYR A 366 -12.35 -9.82 -22.00
CA TYR A 366 -13.44 -10.79 -22.16
C TYR A 366 -14.06 -11.16 -20.81
N ASP A 367 -13.25 -11.42 -19.78
CA ASP A 367 -13.73 -11.77 -18.44
C ASP A 367 -14.62 -10.68 -17.83
N ARG A 368 -14.34 -9.41 -18.15
CA ARG A 368 -15.13 -8.27 -17.68
C ARG A 368 -16.30 -7.94 -18.61
N TRP A 369 -16.23 -8.26 -19.90
CA TRP A 369 -17.29 -7.95 -20.87
C TRP A 369 -18.43 -8.97 -20.84
N THR A 370 -19.22 -8.90 -19.77
CA THR A 370 -20.33 -9.84 -19.52
C THR A 370 -21.68 -9.39 -20.10
N ILE A 371 -21.75 -8.20 -20.69
CA ILE A 371 -22.97 -7.60 -21.23
C ILE A 371 -23.04 -7.76 -22.75
N ASP A 372 -24.27 -7.90 -23.27
CA ASP A 372 -24.50 -7.93 -24.71
C ASP A 372 -24.27 -6.54 -25.32
N PRO A 373 -23.59 -6.45 -26.49
CA PRO A 373 -23.37 -5.18 -27.16
C PRO A 373 -24.70 -4.50 -27.51
N VAL A 374 -24.91 -3.28 -27.01
CA VAL A 374 -26.06 -2.43 -27.37
C VAL A 374 -25.76 -1.48 -28.54
N PHE A 375 -24.58 -1.60 -29.13
CA PHE A 375 -24.08 -0.79 -30.22
C PHE A 375 -24.10 -1.54 -31.56
N ASP A 376 -24.36 -0.81 -32.65
CA ASP A 376 -24.50 -1.36 -34.01
C ASP A 376 -23.23 -1.21 -34.85
N ARG A 377 -22.17 -0.63 -34.27
CA ARG A 377 -20.87 -0.38 -34.92
C ARG A 377 -19.74 -0.74 -33.98
N ASP A 378 -18.64 -1.18 -34.58
CA ASP A 378 -17.44 -1.52 -33.83
C ASP A 378 -16.87 -0.29 -33.11
N LEU A 379 -16.47 -0.50 -31.86
CA LEU A 379 -15.90 0.53 -31.01
C LEU A 379 -14.38 0.33 -30.97
N GLU A 380 -13.66 1.26 -31.58
CA GLU A 380 -12.20 1.21 -31.66
C GLU A 380 -11.58 2.06 -30.57
N PHE A 381 -10.57 1.51 -29.88
CA PHE A 381 -9.81 2.16 -28.82
C PHE A 381 -8.32 1.97 -29.03
N ARG A 382 -7.53 2.94 -28.57
CA ARG A 382 -6.11 2.78 -28.28
C ARG A 382 -5.96 2.53 -26.79
N LEU A 383 -5.27 1.46 -26.40
CA LEU A 383 -4.87 1.21 -25.01
C LEU A 383 -3.36 1.42 -24.86
N ALA A 384 -2.92 1.99 -23.75
CA ALA A 384 -1.55 1.86 -23.28
C ALA A 384 -1.53 0.94 -22.05
N VAL A 385 -0.59 0.01 -22.05
CA VAL A 385 -0.51 -1.08 -21.07
C VAL A 385 0.92 -1.22 -20.57
N THR A 386 1.11 -1.31 -19.26
CA THR A 386 2.42 -1.52 -18.64
C THR A 386 2.87 -2.98 -18.72
N GLU A 387 4.12 -3.28 -18.39
CA GLU A 387 4.70 -4.64 -18.48
C GLU A 387 3.96 -5.68 -17.61
N ASP A 388 3.38 -5.25 -16.48
CA ASP A 388 2.53 -6.05 -15.58
C ASP A 388 1.08 -6.20 -16.08
N GLY A 389 0.74 -5.60 -17.24
CA GLY A 389 -0.58 -5.71 -17.86
C GLY A 389 -1.60 -4.69 -17.37
N SER A 390 -1.21 -3.68 -16.59
CA SER A 390 -2.14 -2.63 -16.12
C SER A 390 -2.49 -1.67 -17.27
N ILE A 391 -3.79 -1.40 -17.47
CA ILE A 391 -4.26 -0.48 -18.52
C ILE A 391 -4.16 0.93 -17.96
N VAL A 392 -3.22 1.70 -18.50
CA VAL A 392 -2.86 3.01 -17.95
C VAL A 392 -3.38 4.20 -18.77
N GLU A 393 -3.75 3.94 -20.01
CA GLU A 393 -4.39 4.91 -20.91
C GLU A 393 -5.38 4.17 -21.79
N TYR A 394 -6.54 4.78 -22.06
CA TYR A 394 -7.45 4.29 -23.07
C TYR A 394 -8.16 5.45 -23.78
N GLU A 395 -8.11 5.47 -25.11
CA GLU A 395 -8.66 6.55 -25.91
C GLU A 395 -9.58 6.02 -27.00
N PRO A 396 -10.77 6.62 -27.21
CA PRO A 396 -11.66 6.23 -28.29
C PRO A 396 -11.10 6.72 -29.64
N LEU A 397 -11.04 5.82 -30.63
CA LEU A 397 -10.57 6.10 -31.99
C LEU A 397 -11.70 6.27 -33.00
N SER A 398 -12.92 5.89 -32.65
CA SER A 398 -14.10 6.03 -33.51
C SER A 398 -15.18 6.88 -32.85
N SER A 399 -16.00 7.56 -33.67
CA SER A 399 -17.15 8.33 -33.16
C SER A 399 -18.18 7.46 -32.42
N ALA A 400 -18.24 6.16 -32.72
CA ALA A 400 -19.02 5.21 -31.97
C ALA A 400 -18.38 4.96 -30.60
N ALA A 401 -17.06 4.70 -30.55
CA ALA A 401 -16.31 4.52 -29.31
C ALA A 401 -16.43 5.74 -28.37
N SER A 402 -16.40 6.97 -28.91
CA SER A 402 -16.60 8.18 -28.11
C SER A 402 -17.99 8.28 -27.50
N ARG A 403 -19.03 7.77 -28.18
CA ARG A 403 -20.41 7.80 -27.68
C ARG A 403 -20.60 6.84 -26.51
N TYR A 404 -20.01 5.66 -26.60
CA TYR A 404 -20.10 4.60 -25.58
C TYR A 404 -18.92 4.64 -24.60
N PHE A 405 -18.17 5.75 -24.56
CA PHE A 405 -17.06 5.93 -23.65
C PHE A 405 -17.59 6.01 -22.22
N GLY A 406 -17.08 5.17 -21.32
CA GLY A 406 -17.60 5.05 -19.94
C GLY A 406 -18.54 3.86 -19.72
N GLU A 407 -19.04 3.22 -20.79
CA GLU A 407 -19.99 2.09 -20.68
C GLU A 407 -19.33 0.71 -20.86
N LEU A 408 -18.06 0.68 -21.31
CA LEU A 408 -17.32 -0.55 -21.59
C LEU A 408 -16.51 -1.04 -20.41
N PRO A 409 -16.29 -2.34 -20.19
CA PRO A 409 -15.60 -2.89 -19.00
C PRO A 409 -14.16 -2.43 -18.74
N ILE A 410 -13.60 -1.58 -19.60
CA ILE A 410 -12.27 -0.98 -19.49
C ILE A 410 -12.14 -0.13 -18.21
N GLN A 411 -13.17 0.61 -17.75
CA GLN A 411 -13.00 1.50 -16.59
C GLN A 411 -12.61 0.71 -15.33
N SER A 412 -13.15 -0.51 -15.19
CA SER A 412 -12.85 -1.39 -14.06
C SER A 412 -11.43 -1.98 -14.08
N LEU A 413 -10.71 -1.83 -15.19
CA LEU A 413 -9.35 -2.29 -15.40
C LEU A 413 -8.36 -1.14 -15.55
N TYR A 414 -8.86 0.10 -15.55
CA TYR A 414 -8.10 1.31 -15.76
C TYR A 414 -7.38 1.71 -14.46
N ASP A 415 -6.06 1.70 -14.50
CA ASP A 415 -5.20 2.13 -13.40
C ASP A 415 -4.10 3.06 -13.93
N PRO A 416 -4.37 4.37 -14.05
CA PRO A 416 -3.38 5.30 -14.56
C PRO A 416 -2.23 5.59 -13.58
N SER A 417 -2.32 5.13 -12.32
CA SER A 417 -1.26 5.32 -11.32
C SER A 417 -0.02 4.47 -11.63
N ALA A 418 -0.22 3.31 -12.28
CA ALA A 418 0.86 2.42 -12.71
C ALA A 418 1.83 3.05 -13.75
N ILE A 419 1.52 4.25 -14.28
CA ILE A 419 2.42 5.01 -15.16
C ILE A 419 3.65 5.50 -14.41
N VAL A 420 3.54 5.71 -13.09
CA VAL A 420 4.57 6.41 -12.33
C VAL A 420 5.13 5.55 -11.21
N LEU A 421 6.44 5.35 -11.26
CA LEU A 421 7.25 4.71 -10.24
C LEU A 421 8.05 5.77 -9.49
N LEU A 422 7.76 5.93 -8.20
CA LEU A 422 8.59 6.73 -7.31
C LEU A 422 9.75 5.86 -6.82
N LYS A 423 10.94 6.08 -7.36
CA LYS A 423 12.16 5.37 -6.97
C LYS A 423 13.22 6.37 -6.54
N ASP A 424 13.75 6.21 -5.33
CA ASP A 424 14.77 7.09 -4.76
C ASP A 424 14.39 8.59 -4.75
N GLY A 425 13.08 8.89 -4.63
CA GLY A 425 12.55 10.26 -4.68
C GLY A 425 12.42 10.85 -6.09
N GLN A 426 12.87 10.12 -7.12
CA GLN A 426 12.70 10.50 -8.52
C GLN A 426 11.45 9.87 -9.12
N VAL A 427 10.78 10.63 -9.96
CA VAL A 427 9.68 10.14 -10.79
C VAL A 427 10.28 9.39 -11.98
N ASN A 428 9.99 8.10 -12.07
CA ASN A 428 10.31 7.27 -13.22
C ASN A 428 9.03 6.87 -13.93
N LEU A 429 9.01 6.95 -15.25
CA LEU A 429 7.87 6.53 -16.05
C LEU A 429 8.00 5.05 -16.39
N THR A 430 6.93 4.30 -16.18
CA THR A 430 6.85 2.88 -16.53
C THR A 430 6.84 2.74 -18.05
N ALA A 431 7.50 1.69 -18.55
CA ALA A 431 7.45 1.34 -19.96
C ALA A 431 6.03 0.91 -20.35
N ILE A 432 5.58 1.31 -21.55
CA ILE A 432 4.25 0.97 -22.05
C ILE A 432 4.28 0.30 -23.41
N ALA A 433 3.38 -0.66 -23.62
CA ALA A 433 2.95 -1.17 -24.90
C ALA A 433 1.65 -0.47 -25.33
N GLU A 434 1.51 -0.15 -26.61
CA GLU A 434 0.27 0.41 -27.15
C GLU A 434 -0.45 -0.62 -28.01
N PHE A 435 -1.77 -0.75 -27.84
CA PHE A 435 -2.61 -1.69 -28.57
C PHE A 435 -3.82 -0.99 -29.21
N ARG A 436 -4.19 -1.43 -30.41
CA ARG A 436 -5.53 -1.18 -30.97
C ARG A 436 -6.46 -2.27 -30.47
N VAL A 437 -7.56 -1.86 -29.84
CA VAL A 437 -8.62 -2.76 -29.37
C VAL A 437 -9.94 -2.41 -30.05
N VAL A 438 -10.67 -3.43 -30.51
CA VAL A 438 -11.95 -3.28 -31.19
C VAL A 438 -13.00 -4.15 -30.48
N PHE A 439 -14.01 -3.51 -29.89
CA PHE A 439 -15.20 -4.19 -29.41
C PHE A 439 -16.20 -4.27 -30.55
N THR A 440 -16.46 -5.47 -31.04
CA THR A 440 -17.33 -5.67 -32.19
C THR A 440 -18.80 -5.76 -31.77
N ALA A 441 -19.71 -5.34 -32.66
CA ALA A 441 -21.16 -5.49 -32.41
C ALA A 441 -21.62 -6.97 -32.28
N ARG A 442 -20.72 -7.94 -32.49
CA ARG A 442 -20.95 -9.39 -32.38
C ARG A 442 -20.36 -10.00 -31.11
N GLN A 443 -20.02 -9.18 -30.12
CA GLN A 443 -19.48 -9.63 -28.83
C GLN A 443 -18.12 -10.34 -28.95
N ALA A 444 -17.30 -9.91 -29.91
CA ALA A 444 -15.89 -10.29 -30.03
C ALA A 444 -15.00 -9.09 -29.77
N ILE A 445 -13.86 -9.32 -29.14
CA ILE A 445 -12.78 -8.36 -28.90
C ILE A 445 -11.62 -8.72 -29.81
N GLU A 446 -11.25 -7.79 -30.69
CA GLU A 446 -10.03 -7.89 -31.50
C GLU A 446 -8.96 -6.98 -30.90
N ILE A 447 -7.75 -7.50 -30.70
CA ILE A 447 -6.60 -6.74 -30.20
C ILE A 447 -5.42 -6.92 -31.14
N SER A 448 -4.64 -5.86 -31.33
CA SER A 448 -3.43 -5.88 -32.15
C SER A 448 -2.44 -4.82 -31.67
N PRO A 449 -1.12 -4.98 -31.90
CA PRO A 449 -0.16 -3.92 -31.65
C PRO A 449 -0.56 -2.62 -32.34
N TRP A 450 -0.30 -1.50 -31.68
CA TRP A 450 -0.57 -0.19 -32.24
C TRP A 450 0.51 0.20 -33.26
N ASP A 451 0.16 0.18 -34.54
CA ASP A 451 1.07 0.58 -35.64
C ASP A 451 1.09 2.10 -35.91
N GLY A 452 0.46 2.89 -35.03
CA GLY A 452 0.26 4.32 -35.26
C GLY A 452 -0.85 4.63 -36.28
N VAL A 453 -1.23 5.91 -36.36
CA VAL A 453 -2.10 6.38 -37.44
C VAL A 453 -1.24 6.50 -38.71
N LYS A 454 -1.40 5.60 -39.68
CA LYS A 454 -0.99 5.91 -41.06
C LYS A 454 -1.85 7.09 -41.53
N ARG A 455 -1.28 8.29 -41.46
CA ARG A 455 -1.83 9.47 -42.12
C ARG A 455 -1.75 9.35 -43.63
#